data_AF-A0A9W7XIX7-F1
#
_entry.id   AF-A0A9W7XIX7-F1
#
_cell.length_a   1.000
_cell.length_b   1.000
_cell.length_c   1.000
_cell.angle_alpha   90.00
_cell.angle_beta   90.00
_cell.angle_gamma   90.00
#
_symmetry.space_group_name_H-M   'P 1'
#
loop_
_entity.id
_entity.type
_entity.pdbx_description
1 polymer ?
#
loop_
_entity_poly.entity_id
_entity_poly.type
_entity_poly.pdbx_seq_one_letter_code
_entity_poly.pdbx_strand_id
1 'polypeptide(L)'
;MTELEAGSLATASQAVHRRSSRQSRQRYLDSSLTGNEVFDLLDEFITEEYGCAKRKPRKRRKKAQRKTTSDASDVAGSAESKPTTTAKIKPAVRPRWYNQMYVMFLALRQSPGYTASRSELVRKAVELDRRISEERGLPRAFTGKTPKNSASALLTNNGDKHFVQFRPAGARCFHFKLAYKPGDFDGALAAYNEWMDVLVNRDWPLCFGPETEGSDEELKKLQQTLENEKPEHVSEESLLTDCLQSACDNTMKNVSGNKPELHSEQSITLPDSFSTTLLAKCDIPKTWRDIVEVKQSTIPNAGNGLFATRDLPAGIPLGFYFGVPMTEDEFDSLKENVGLSSHYSIMYRRTVLDATDEYGQPYTDPSGKLYCPFHFMNEDREGKKCNIVFLEGVKVNQVICLTSKKIRKGEELFVSYGNEVDRSHWDHDQENKTWGMIASDARKEQAGIAKMLDTLTTTSINSGTSCPNCSNGNNSGDHANDVM
;
A
#
# COMPACT_ATOMS: atom_id res chain seq x y z
N MET A 1 41.02 19.56 47.57
CA MET A 1 40.39 18.37 48.14
C MET A 1 38.89 18.57 48.05
N THR A 2 38.32 18.14 46.93
CA THR A 2 36.87 18.01 46.71
C THR A 2 36.74 17.00 45.57
N GLU A 3 36.18 15.84 45.89
CA GLU A 3 36.08 14.67 45.02
C GLU A 3 35.00 14.87 43.94
N LEU A 4 35.31 14.37 42.74
CA LEU A 4 34.40 14.23 41.61
C LEU A 4 33.87 12.79 41.61
N GLU A 5 32.57 12.61 41.86
CA GLU A 5 31.89 11.34 41.59
C GLU A 5 31.31 11.33 40.17
N ALA A 6 31.70 10.32 39.40
CA ALA A 6 31.18 10.01 38.08
C ALA A 6 30.06 8.96 38.19
N GLY A 7 28.83 9.35 37.91
CA GLY A 7 27.67 8.46 37.83
C GLY A 7 27.56 7.79 36.45
N SER A 8 27.74 6.46 36.42
CA SER A 8 27.53 5.60 35.25
C SER A 8 26.06 5.14 35.19
N LEU A 9 25.35 5.48 34.12
CA LEU A 9 24.00 5.00 33.82
C LEU A 9 24.06 3.92 32.74
N ALA A 10 23.82 2.67 33.12
CA ALA A 10 23.66 1.54 32.22
C ALA A 10 22.22 1.48 31.69
N THR A 11 22.07 1.52 30.36
CA THR A 11 20.79 1.34 29.66
C THR A 11 20.53 -0.14 29.39
N ALA A 12 19.39 -0.65 29.89
CA ALA A 12 18.93 -2.01 29.66
C ALA A 12 18.09 -2.08 28.37
N SER A 13 18.61 -2.74 27.33
CA SER A 13 17.89 -3.02 26.08
C SER A 13 17.12 -4.34 26.19
N GLN A 14 15.78 -4.28 26.29
CA GLN A 14 14.90 -5.44 26.16
C GLN A 14 14.57 -5.72 24.68
N ALA A 15 14.97 -6.89 24.19
CA ALA A 15 14.66 -7.36 22.84
C ALA A 15 13.29 -8.08 22.81
N VAL A 16 12.33 -7.53 22.06
CA VAL A 16 10.99 -8.12 21.86
C VAL A 16 11.04 -9.09 20.68
N HIS A 17 10.81 -10.38 20.94
CA HIS A 17 10.59 -11.40 19.90
C HIS A 17 9.12 -11.39 19.43
N ARG A 18 8.85 -10.95 18.19
CA ARG A 18 7.57 -11.18 17.51
C ARG A 18 7.68 -12.33 16.50
N ARG A 19 6.82 -13.33 16.66
CA ARG A 19 6.65 -14.48 15.77
C ARG A 19 5.65 -14.15 14.66
N SER A 20 6.03 -14.42 13.41
CA SER A 20 5.16 -14.36 12.22
C SER A 20 4.23 -15.57 12.16
N SER A 21 2.93 -15.35 12.06
CA SER A 21 1.90 -16.35 11.76
C SER A 21 1.62 -16.36 10.26
N ARG A 22 1.82 -17.51 9.60
CA ARG A 22 1.37 -17.75 8.23
C ARG A 22 -0.15 -18.00 8.25
N GLN A 23 -0.92 -17.13 7.63
CA GLN A 23 -2.31 -17.41 7.25
C GLN A 23 -2.34 -18.23 5.95
N SER A 24 -3.28 -19.17 5.89
CA SER A 24 -3.65 -19.95 4.70
C SER A 24 -4.61 -19.10 3.87
N ARG A 25 -4.36 -18.92 2.57
CA ARG A 25 -5.33 -18.34 1.63
C ARG A 25 -5.57 -19.25 0.43
N GLN A 26 -6.84 -19.37 0.07
CA GLN A 26 -7.37 -20.09 -1.10
C GLN A 26 -6.98 -19.40 -2.41
N ARG A 27 -6.94 -20.21 -3.48
CA ARG A 27 -6.67 -19.76 -4.86
C ARG A 27 -7.98 -19.30 -5.51
N TYR A 28 -7.95 -18.17 -6.19
CA TYR A 28 -8.97 -17.79 -7.18
C TYR A 28 -8.33 -17.56 -8.56
N LEU A 29 -9.06 -17.98 -9.58
CA LEU A 29 -8.74 -17.91 -11.01
C LEU A 29 -9.02 -16.52 -11.60
N ASP A 30 -8.43 -16.30 -12.78
CA ASP A 30 -8.31 -15.05 -13.53
C ASP A 30 -9.61 -14.46 -14.12
N SER A 31 -9.52 -13.14 -14.37
CA SER A 31 -10.19 -12.33 -15.42
C SER A 31 -11.51 -11.64 -15.06
N SER A 32 -11.44 -10.30 -15.09
CA SER A 32 -12.54 -9.31 -15.17
C SER A 32 -13.73 -9.54 -14.24
N LEU A 33 -13.60 -9.10 -13.00
CA LEU A 33 -14.77 -9.03 -12.14
C LEU A 33 -15.67 -7.83 -12.50
N THR A 34 -16.95 -8.15 -12.64
CA THR A 34 -18.17 -7.34 -12.76
C THR A 34 -18.30 -6.22 -11.72
N GLY A 35 -19.14 -5.20 -11.90
CA GLY A 35 -19.63 -4.39 -10.77
C GLY A 35 -20.38 -5.22 -9.72
N ASN A 36 -20.97 -6.36 -10.13
CA ASN A 36 -21.70 -7.28 -9.25
C ASN A 36 -20.81 -8.05 -8.26
N GLU A 37 -19.58 -8.38 -8.62
CA GLU A 37 -18.69 -9.15 -7.73
C GLU A 37 -17.99 -8.27 -6.69
N VAL A 38 -18.02 -6.94 -6.87
CA VAL A 38 -17.72 -6.00 -5.77
C VAL A 38 -18.78 -6.15 -4.68
N PHE A 39 -20.06 -6.34 -5.04
CA PHE A 39 -21.12 -6.59 -4.06
C PHE A 39 -20.99 -7.97 -3.39
N ASP A 40 -20.51 -9.00 -4.10
CA ASP A 40 -20.20 -10.31 -3.49
C ASP A 40 -19.09 -10.21 -2.43
N LEU A 41 -18.07 -9.37 -2.66
CA LEU A 41 -17.03 -9.07 -1.67
C LEU A 41 -17.56 -8.22 -0.49
N LEU A 42 -18.59 -7.40 -0.72
CA LEU A 42 -19.24 -6.59 0.31
C LEU A 42 -20.15 -7.41 1.22
N ASP A 43 -20.89 -8.39 0.68
CA ASP A 43 -21.75 -9.27 1.47
C ASP A 43 -20.94 -10.14 2.46
N GLU A 44 -19.73 -10.57 2.08
CA GLU A 44 -18.81 -11.30 2.96
C GLU A 44 -18.23 -10.40 4.07
N PHE A 45 -18.05 -9.10 3.82
CA PHE A 45 -17.49 -8.15 4.80
C PHE A 45 -18.54 -7.55 5.76
N ILE A 46 -19.76 -7.33 5.30
CA ILE A 46 -20.84 -6.71 6.10
C ILE A 46 -21.38 -7.69 7.15
N THR A 47 -21.30 -9.01 6.91
CA THR A 47 -21.83 -10.02 7.83
C THR A 47 -20.95 -10.34 9.04
N GLU A 48 -19.68 -9.91 9.09
CA GLU A 48 -18.79 -10.20 10.23
C GLU A 48 -18.92 -9.23 11.43
N GLU A 49 -19.65 -8.12 11.30
CA GLU A 49 -19.62 -7.05 12.31
C GLU A 49 -20.65 -7.15 13.45
N TYR A 50 -20.93 -8.34 13.98
CA TYR A 50 -21.51 -8.49 15.34
C TYR A 50 -21.04 -9.79 16.04
N GLY A 51 -19.77 -9.88 16.40
CA GLY A 51 -19.35 -10.93 17.33
C GLY A 51 -17.85 -11.11 17.49
N CYS A 52 -17.28 -10.51 18.52
CA CYS A 52 -15.91 -10.78 18.99
C CYS A 52 -15.80 -12.22 19.54
N ALA A 53 -15.69 -13.21 18.65
CA ALA A 53 -15.48 -14.61 19.01
C ALA A 53 -13.98 -14.83 19.28
N LYS A 54 -13.60 -14.82 20.56
CA LYS A 54 -12.28 -15.28 21.04
C LYS A 54 -12.05 -16.73 20.57
N ARG A 55 -11.30 -16.92 19.48
CA ARG A 55 -10.85 -18.25 19.02
C ARG A 55 -10.00 -18.89 20.11
N LYS A 56 -10.51 -19.96 20.73
CA LYS A 56 -9.76 -20.78 21.69
C LYS A 56 -8.50 -21.33 21.00
N PRO A 57 -7.30 -21.18 21.60
CA PRO A 57 -6.08 -21.71 21.02
C PRO A 57 -6.15 -23.24 20.99
N ARG A 58 -6.09 -23.80 19.78
CA ARG A 58 -6.04 -25.24 19.53
C ARG A 58 -4.72 -25.78 20.09
N LYS A 59 -4.77 -26.47 21.24
CA LYS A 59 -3.61 -27.12 21.88
C LYS A 59 -2.97 -28.11 20.89
N ARG A 60 -1.83 -27.74 20.31
CA ARG A 60 -0.98 -28.67 19.54
C ARG A 60 -0.52 -29.79 20.48
N ARG A 61 -0.96 -31.03 20.23
CA ARG A 61 -0.41 -32.23 20.88
C ARG A 61 1.11 -32.25 20.64
N LYS A 62 1.89 -32.21 21.73
CA LYS A 62 3.33 -32.44 21.70
C LYS A 62 3.56 -33.85 21.14
N LYS A 63 4.14 -33.95 19.95
CA LYS A 63 4.58 -35.22 19.37
C LYS A 63 5.75 -35.71 20.22
N ALA A 64 5.58 -36.84 20.90
CA ALA A 64 6.58 -37.44 21.76
C ALA A 64 7.90 -37.64 20.99
N GLN A 65 8.99 -37.08 21.51
CA GLN A 65 10.33 -37.34 21.01
C GLN A 65 10.69 -38.78 21.34
N ARG A 66 10.88 -39.59 20.30
CA ARG A 66 11.39 -40.95 20.39
C ARG A 66 12.87 -40.87 20.78
N LYS A 67 13.16 -41.24 22.02
CA LYS A 67 14.50 -41.35 22.60
C LYS A 67 15.14 -42.62 22.03
N THR A 68 16.03 -42.48 21.05
CA THR A 68 16.91 -43.57 20.61
C THR A 68 18.15 -43.56 21.50
N THR A 69 18.20 -44.52 22.42
CA THR A 69 19.39 -44.92 23.15
C THR A 69 20.23 -45.83 22.28
N SER A 70 21.48 -45.45 22.03
CA SER A 70 22.51 -46.38 21.56
C SER A 70 23.75 -46.19 22.43
N ASP A 71 24.04 -47.24 23.19
CA ASP A 71 25.20 -47.44 24.05
C ASP A 71 26.46 -47.81 23.26
N ALA A 72 27.60 -47.66 23.96
CA ALA A 72 28.95 -48.14 23.68
C ALA A 72 29.71 -47.37 22.57
N SER A 73 31.00 -47.05 22.69
CA SER A 73 32.09 -47.70 23.43
C SER A 73 33.27 -46.74 23.68
N ASP A 74 33.93 -46.89 24.83
CA ASP A 74 35.19 -46.25 25.22
C ASP A 74 36.36 -46.61 24.30
N VAL A 75 37.07 -45.60 23.80
CA VAL A 75 38.48 -45.72 23.40
C VAL A 75 39.20 -44.44 23.85
N ALA A 76 40.20 -44.64 24.71
CA ALA A 76 41.01 -43.61 25.33
C ALA A 76 42.09 -43.05 24.38
N GLY A 77 42.37 -41.75 24.54
CA GLY A 77 43.72 -41.21 24.36
C GLY A 77 43.99 -40.43 23.08
N SER A 78 43.72 -39.12 23.10
CA SER A 78 44.63 -38.11 22.54
C SER A 78 44.24 -36.72 23.04
N ALA A 79 45.19 -36.00 23.63
CA ALA A 79 45.02 -34.66 24.14
C ALA A 79 45.02 -33.65 22.97
N GLU A 80 43.90 -33.53 22.26
CA GLU A 80 43.68 -32.49 21.26
C GLU A 80 43.18 -31.20 21.90
N SER A 81 43.91 -30.12 21.63
CA SER A 81 43.60 -28.75 22.03
C SER A 81 42.16 -28.38 21.64
N LYS A 82 41.32 -28.11 22.65
CA LYS A 82 39.93 -27.69 22.47
C LYS A 82 39.87 -26.48 21.53
N PRO A 83 39.22 -26.58 20.36
CA PRO A 83 39.09 -25.44 19.46
C PRO A 83 38.32 -24.34 20.18
N THR A 84 38.96 -23.18 20.30
CA THR A 84 38.42 -21.93 20.83
C THR A 84 37.05 -21.72 20.21
N THR A 85 36.00 -21.75 21.04
CA THR A 85 34.61 -21.59 20.62
C THR A 85 34.46 -20.25 19.92
N THR A 86 34.51 -20.26 18.59
CA THR A 86 34.24 -19.11 17.74
C THR A 86 32.86 -18.58 18.10
N ALA A 87 32.82 -17.34 18.59
CA ALA A 87 31.59 -16.67 18.96
C ALA A 87 30.59 -16.78 17.80
N LYS A 88 29.40 -17.34 18.06
CA LYS A 88 28.34 -17.46 17.07
C LYS A 88 27.93 -16.06 16.64
N ILE A 89 28.44 -15.60 15.49
CA ILE A 89 28.02 -14.37 14.85
C ILE A 89 26.50 -14.48 14.66
N LYS A 90 25.75 -13.53 15.24
CA LYS A 90 24.30 -13.47 15.05
C LYS A 90 24.06 -13.32 13.54
N PRO A 91 23.23 -14.18 12.93
CA PRO A 91 22.97 -14.09 11.50
C PRO A 91 22.43 -12.70 11.19
N ALA A 92 22.97 -12.07 10.14
CA ALA A 92 22.49 -10.77 9.68
C ALA A 92 20.97 -10.83 9.49
N VAL A 93 20.27 -9.86 10.07
CA VAL A 93 18.81 -9.79 9.94
C VAL A 93 18.50 -9.27 8.56
N ARG A 94 17.73 -10.04 7.80
CA ARG A 94 17.31 -9.66 6.45
C ARG A 94 16.34 -8.47 6.53
N PRO A 95 16.56 -7.36 5.80
CA PRO A 95 15.62 -6.24 5.78
C PRO A 95 14.28 -6.67 5.17
N ARG A 96 13.19 -5.97 5.52
CA ARG A 96 11.82 -6.33 5.12
C ARG A 96 11.64 -6.33 3.59
N TRP A 97 12.16 -5.30 2.92
CA TRP A 97 12.12 -5.17 1.47
C TRP A 97 12.87 -6.29 0.73
N TYR A 98 13.91 -6.89 1.33
CA TYR A 98 14.69 -7.96 0.69
C TYR A 98 13.99 -9.31 0.79
N ASN A 99 13.02 -9.52 -0.10
CA ASN A 99 12.23 -10.74 -0.19
C ASN A 99 12.22 -11.32 -1.61
N GLN A 100 11.70 -12.54 -1.76
CA GLN A 100 11.75 -13.25 -3.05
C GLN A 100 10.99 -12.52 -4.17
N MET A 101 9.91 -11.80 -3.82
CA MET A 101 9.11 -11.04 -4.78
C MET A 101 9.90 -9.84 -5.30
N TYR A 102 10.56 -9.11 -4.40
CA TYR A 102 11.43 -7.99 -4.76
C TYR A 102 12.58 -8.43 -5.68
N VAL A 103 13.25 -9.56 -5.39
CA VAL A 103 14.31 -10.04 -6.29
C VAL A 103 13.76 -10.45 -7.66
N MET A 104 12.56 -11.05 -7.70
CA MET A 104 11.90 -11.34 -8.98
C MET A 104 11.60 -10.08 -9.77
N PHE A 105 11.09 -9.06 -9.08
CA PHE A 105 10.79 -7.75 -9.63
C PHE A 105 12.04 -7.12 -10.26
N LEU A 106 13.15 -7.07 -9.53
CA LEU A 106 14.42 -6.52 -10.03
C LEU A 106 14.98 -7.30 -11.24
N ALA A 107 14.89 -8.63 -11.22
CA ALA A 107 15.36 -9.45 -12.34
C ALA A 107 14.58 -9.17 -13.62
N LEU A 108 13.27 -8.93 -13.51
CA LEU A 108 12.44 -8.54 -14.63
C LEU A 108 12.74 -7.11 -15.08
N ARG A 109 12.98 -6.20 -14.13
CA ARG A 109 13.40 -4.82 -14.40
C ARG A 109 14.72 -4.72 -15.16
N GLN A 110 15.66 -5.62 -14.88
CA GLN A 110 16.95 -5.72 -15.59
C GLN A 110 16.84 -6.45 -16.94
N SER A 111 15.66 -6.97 -17.30
CA SER A 111 15.46 -7.67 -18.57
C SER A 111 15.00 -6.71 -19.67
N PRO A 112 15.40 -6.93 -20.94
CA PRO A 112 15.01 -6.06 -22.05
C PRO A 112 13.49 -5.88 -22.15
N GLY A 113 13.05 -4.62 -22.23
CA GLY A 113 11.63 -4.28 -22.30
C GLY A 113 10.81 -4.67 -21.07
N TYR A 114 11.45 -4.91 -19.91
CA TYR A 114 10.79 -5.40 -18.70
C TYR A 114 10.09 -6.75 -18.92
N THR A 115 10.59 -7.55 -19.87
CA THR A 115 9.99 -8.84 -20.25
C THR A 115 11.02 -9.96 -20.24
N ALA A 116 10.60 -11.16 -19.86
CA ALA A 116 11.44 -12.35 -19.93
C ALA A 116 10.60 -13.64 -19.97
N SER A 117 11.14 -14.70 -20.58
CA SER A 117 10.55 -16.04 -20.47
C SER A 117 10.64 -16.56 -19.03
N ARG A 118 9.76 -17.50 -18.62
CA ARG A 118 9.79 -18.09 -17.27
C ARG A 118 11.18 -18.59 -16.88
N SER A 119 11.80 -19.40 -17.73
CA SER A 119 13.10 -20.04 -17.46
C SER A 119 14.22 -19.01 -17.31
N GLU A 120 14.24 -18.00 -18.17
CA GLU A 120 15.22 -16.93 -18.13
C GLU A 120 15.06 -16.08 -16.87
N LEU A 121 13.82 -15.68 -16.57
CA LEU A 121 13.48 -14.85 -15.43
C LEU A 121 13.84 -15.54 -14.09
N VAL A 122 13.50 -16.82 -13.94
CA VAL A 122 13.88 -17.64 -12.78
C VAL A 122 15.40 -17.72 -12.62
N ARG A 123 16.13 -17.97 -13.71
CA ARG A 123 17.60 -18.03 -13.68
C ARG A 123 18.20 -16.69 -13.27
N LYS A 124 17.74 -15.58 -13.86
CA LYS A 124 18.19 -14.22 -13.54
C LYS A 124 17.93 -13.86 -12.08
N ALA A 125 16.75 -14.18 -11.55
CA ALA A 125 16.42 -13.86 -10.15
C ALA A 125 17.24 -14.64 -9.13
N VAL A 126 17.48 -15.94 -9.35
CA VAL A 126 18.32 -16.75 -8.45
C VAL A 126 19.77 -16.28 -8.47
N GLU A 127 20.27 -15.86 -9.62
CA GLU A 127 21.61 -15.29 -9.75
C GLU A 127 21.71 -13.90 -9.12
N LEU A 128 20.70 -13.05 -9.32
CA LEU A 128 20.62 -11.73 -8.72
C LEU A 128 20.55 -11.80 -7.19
N ASP A 129 19.76 -12.73 -6.64
CA ASP A 129 19.70 -12.99 -5.19
C ASP A 129 21.07 -13.39 -4.63
N ARG A 130 21.81 -14.25 -5.34
CA ARG A 130 23.15 -14.67 -4.93
C ARG A 130 24.09 -13.46 -4.86
N ARG A 131 24.08 -12.64 -5.92
CA ARG A 131 24.91 -11.44 -6.01
C ARG A 131 24.59 -10.43 -4.90
N ILE A 132 23.32 -10.05 -4.71
CA ILE A 132 22.91 -9.09 -3.67
C ILE A 132 23.26 -9.62 -2.27
N SER A 133 23.05 -10.91 -2.03
CA SER A 133 23.38 -11.58 -0.77
C SER A 133 24.89 -11.50 -0.46
N GLU A 134 25.74 -11.79 -1.45
CA GLU A 134 27.20 -11.71 -1.34
C GLU A 134 27.67 -10.26 -1.15
N GLU A 135 27.19 -9.32 -1.96
CA GLU A 135 27.58 -7.90 -1.93
C GLU A 135 27.18 -7.19 -0.62
N ARG A 136 25.97 -7.46 -0.11
CA ARG A 136 25.41 -6.77 1.07
C ARG A 136 25.55 -7.56 2.37
N GLY A 137 26.15 -8.75 2.34
CA GLY A 137 26.23 -9.64 3.51
C GLY A 137 24.85 -10.04 4.05
N LEU A 138 23.82 -10.08 3.19
CA LEU A 138 22.44 -10.41 3.57
C LEU A 138 22.18 -11.90 3.39
N PRO A 139 21.31 -12.53 4.20
CA PRO A 139 20.83 -13.88 3.91
C PRO A 139 20.04 -13.89 2.60
N ARG A 140 20.30 -14.87 1.73
CA ARG A 140 19.57 -15.10 0.47
C ARG A 140 18.05 -15.06 0.67
N ALA A 141 17.34 -14.44 -0.27
CA ALA A 141 15.89 -14.45 -0.34
C ALA A 141 15.35 -15.86 -0.68
N PHE A 142 16.02 -16.58 -1.58
CA PHE A 142 15.68 -17.95 -1.97
C PHE A 142 16.47 -18.97 -1.14
N THR A 143 15.96 -19.31 0.05
CA THR A 143 16.66 -20.18 1.04
C THR A 143 16.43 -21.69 0.86
N GLY A 144 15.58 -22.11 -0.07
CA GLY A 144 15.24 -23.52 -0.28
C GLY A 144 16.39 -24.33 -0.91
N LYS A 145 16.34 -25.66 -0.79
CA LYS A 145 17.27 -26.58 -1.49
C LYS A 145 17.25 -26.42 -3.00
N THR A 146 16.12 -25.97 -3.54
CA THR A 146 15.90 -25.74 -4.98
C THR A 146 15.41 -24.30 -5.21
N PRO A 147 16.32 -23.30 -5.15
CA PRO A 147 15.95 -21.87 -5.31
C PRO A 147 15.15 -21.59 -6.58
N LYS A 148 15.47 -22.29 -7.68
CA LYS A 148 14.76 -22.19 -8.96
C LYS A 148 13.29 -22.62 -8.86
N ASN A 149 12.98 -23.66 -8.09
CA ASN A 149 11.60 -24.11 -7.90
C ASN A 149 10.81 -23.10 -7.07
N SER A 150 11.43 -22.51 -6.05
CA SER A 150 10.81 -21.43 -5.27
C SER A 150 10.51 -20.20 -6.13
N ALA A 151 11.46 -19.76 -6.94
CA ALA A 151 11.26 -18.65 -7.88
C ALA A 151 10.17 -18.96 -8.91
N SER A 152 10.15 -20.16 -9.49
CA SER A 152 9.11 -20.58 -10.43
C SER A 152 7.73 -20.64 -9.77
N ALA A 153 7.64 -21.10 -8.51
CA ALA A 153 6.38 -21.16 -7.78
C ALA A 153 5.77 -19.78 -7.53
N LEU A 154 6.60 -18.73 -7.37
CA LEU A 154 6.10 -17.36 -7.25
C LEU A 154 5.41 -16.87 -8.52
N LEU A 155 5.96 -17.17 -9.69
CA LEU A 155 5.35 -16.83 -10.97
C LEU A 155 4.06 -17.60 -11.23
N THR A 156 3.95 -18.84 -10.73
CA THR A 156 2.73 -19.64 -10.84
C THR A 156 1.65 -19.15 -9.87
N ASN A 157 2.01 -18.81 -8.64
CA ASN A 157 1.04 -18.37 -7.65
C ASN A 157 0.57 -16.94 -7.89
N ASN A 158 1.50 -16.03 -8.21
CA ASN A 158 1.28 -14.61 -8.53
C ASN A 158 0.18 -13.91 -7.68
N GLY A 159 0.08 -14.25 -6.39
CA GLY A 159 -1.07 -13.84 -5.57
C GLY A 159 -1.22 -12.32 -5.44
N ASP A 160 -0.10 -11.60 -5.48
CA ASP A 160 -0.06 -10.15 -5.39
C ASP A 160 -0.23 -9.46 -6.77
N LYS A 161 -0.41 -10.24 -7.86
CA LYS A 161 -0.63 -9.77 -9.24
C LYS A 161 0.47 -8.85 -9.79
N HIS A 162 1.71 -8.97 -9.32
CA HIS A 162 2.83 -8.13 -9.78
C HIS A 162 3.31 -8.48 -11.20
N PHE A 163 3.01 -9.68 -11.69
CA PHE A 163 3.42 -10.13 -13.02
C PHE A 163 2.22 -10.36 -13.93
N VAL A 164 2.34 -9.95 -15.19
CA VAL A 164 1.39 -10.26 -16.24
C VAL A 164 2.01 -11.32 -17.13
N GLN A 165 1.38 -12.49 -17.18
CA GLN A 165 1.75 -13.57 -18.08
C GLN A 165 1.16 -13.27 -19.46
N PHE A 166 1.97 -13.35 -20.51
CA PHE A 166 1.51 -13.17 -21.89
C PHE A 166 2.34 -14.04 -22.84
N ARG A 167 1.86 -14.23 -24.08
CA ARG A 167 2.57 -15.01 -25.10
C ARG A 167 2.94 -14.10 -26.26
N PRO A 168 4.22 -13.73 -26.45
CA PRO A 168 4.64 -12.92 -27.58
C PRO A 168 4.30 -13.59 -28.92
N ALA A 169 4.11 -12.79 -29.97
CA ALA A 169 3.84 -13.30 -31.32
C ALA A 169 4.97 -14.25 -31.77
N GLY A 170 4.59 -15.46 -32.21
CA GLY A 170 5.53 -16.50 -32.64
C GLY A 170 6.26 -17.25 -31.51
N ALA A 171 6.15 -16.82 -30.25
CA ALA A 171 6.80 -17.52 -29.14
C ALA A 171 6.13 -18.85 -28.81
N ARG A 172 6.94 -19.88 -28.52
CA ARG A 172 6.45 -21.19 -28.06
C ARG A 172 6.13 -21.24 -26.57
N CYS A 173 6.59 -20.27 -25.79
CA CYS A 173 6.42 -20.24 -24.34
C CYS A 173 5.86 -18.90 -23.86
N PHE A 174 5.35 -18.90 -22.63
CA PHE A 174 4.87 -17.68 -21.98
C PHE A 174 6.03 -16.83 -21.46
N HIS A 175 5.85 -15.53 -21.61
CA HIS A 175 6.69 -14.48 -21.06
C HIS A 175 5.94 -13.78 -19.92
N PHE A 176 6.71 -13.11 -19.08
CA PHE A 176 6.21 -12.31 -17.98
C PHE A 176 6.65 -10.88 -18.20
N LYS A 177 5.78 -9.92 -17.88
CA LYS A 177 6.10 -8.50 -17.74
C LYS A 177 5.61 -7.99 -16.39
N LEU A 178 6.12 -6.85 -15.94
CA LEU A 178 5.59 -6.21 -14.74
C LEU A 178 4.16 -5.70 -14.99
N ALA A 179 3.30 -5.81 -13.98
CA ALA A 179 1.94 -5.28 -14.05
C ALA A 179 1.88 -3.75 -13.98
N TYR A 180 2.94 -3.12 -13.46
CA TYR A 180 3.16 -1.69 -13.44
C TYR A 180 4.66 -1.39 -13.48
N LYS A 181 5.03 -0.18 -13.89
CA LYS A 181 6.41 0.31 -13.82
C LYS A 181 6.57 1.17 -12.55
N PRO A 182 7.56 0.91 -11.67
CA PRO A 182 7.73 1.71 -10.47
C PRO A 182 8.09 3.16 -10.79
N GLY A 183 7.56 4.09 -10.00
CA GLY A 183 7.81 5.52 -10.20
C GLY A 183 7.20 6.08 -11.49
N ASP A 184 6.37 5.33 -12.21
CA ASP A 184 5.75 5.76 -13.45
C ASP A 184 4.45 6.52 -13.17
N PHE A 185 4.59 7.82 -12.93
CA PHE A 185 3.46 8.70 -12.63
C PHE A 185 2.40 8.69 -13.75
N ASP A 186 2.83 8.78 -15.02
CA ASP A 186 1.91 8.83 -16.15
C ASP A 186 1.09 7.55 -16.30
N GLY A 187 1.74 6.40 -16.15
CA GLY A 187 1.07 5.10 -16.13
C GLY A 187 0.07 4.97 -14.97
N ALA A 188 0.46 5.44 -13.77
CA ALA A 188 -0.41 5.43 -12.60
C ALA A 188 -1.63 6.35 -12.78
N LEU A 189 -1.44 7.54 -13.33
CA LEU A 189 -2.52 8.51 -13.59
C LEU A 189 -3.49 7.99 -14.65
N ALA A 190 -2.99 7.40 -15.73
CA ALA A 190 -3.83 6.80 -16.75
C ALA A 190 -4.71 5.68 -16.18
N ALA A 191 -4.13 4.78 -15.37
CA ALA A 191 -4.88 3.72 -14.71
C ALA A 191 -5.94 4.27 -13.73
N TYR A 192 -5.59 5.27 -12.93
CA TYR A 192 -6.52 5.93 -12.02
C TYR A 192 -7.71 6.54 -12.75
N ASN A 193 -7.48 7.26 -13.86
CA ASN A 193 -8.54 7.85 -14.66
C ASN A 193 -9.46 6.80 -15.28
N GLU A 194 -8.90 5.69 -15.78
CA GLU A 194 -9.69 4.56 -16.28
C GLU A 194 -10.59 3.99 -15.17
N TRP A 195 -10.07 3.83 -13.95
CA TRP A 195 -10.87 3.32 -12.83
C TRP A 195 -11.98 4.31 -12.43
N MET A 196 -11.67 5.61 -12.38
CA MET A 196 -12.65 6.65 -12.09
C MET A 196 -13.74 6.71 -13.16
N ASP A 197 -13.40 6.52 -14.44
CA ASP A 197 -14.38 6.50 -15.53
C ASP A 197 -15.37 5.32 -15.37
N VAL A 198 -14.86 4.12 -15.08
CA VAL A 198 -15.72 2.95 -14.79
C VAL A 198 -16.61 3.22 -13.58
N LEU A 199 -16.04 3.75 -12.50
CA LEU A 199 -16.79 4.07 -11.28
C LEU A 199 -17.93 5.06 -11.57
N VAL A 200 -17.65 6.15 -12.28
CA VAL A 200 -18.62 7.21 -12.59
C VAL A 200 -19.70 6.72 -13.56
N ASN A 201 -19.32 6.03 -14.63
CA ASN A 201 -20.25 5.71 -15.71
C ASN A 201 -21.02 4.40 -15.50
N ARG A 202 -20.49 3.49 -14.67
CA ARG A 202 -21.10 2.18 -14.45
C ARG A 202 -21.57 1.99 -13.02
N ASP A 203 -20.71 2.22 -12.05
CA ASP A 203 -20.97 1.79 -10.67
C ASP A 203 -21.81 2.83 -9.91
N TRP A 204 -21.55 4.13 -10.05
CA TRP A 204 -22.33 5.19 -9.40
C TRP A 204 -23.81 5.24 -9.82
N PRO A 205 -24.21 5.02 -11.08
CA PRO A 205 -25.60 4.87 -11.45
C PRO A 205 -26.32 3.76 -10.69
N LEU A 206 -25.61 2.69 -10.30
CA LEU A 206 -26.17 1.61 -9.48
C LEU A 206 -26.25 2.02 -8.00
N CYS A 207 -25.23 2.72 -7.49
CA CYS A 207 -25.13 3.11 -6.09
C CYS A 207 -26.00 4.33 -5.70
N PHE A 208 -26.20 5.27 -6.63
CA PHE A 208 -26.92 6.53 -6.42
C PHE A 208 -28.19 6.65 -7.29
N GLY A 209 -28.46 5.64 -8.12
CA GLY A 209 -29.67 5.57 -8.92
C GLY A 209 -30.93 5.42 -8.06
N PRO A 210 -32.11 5.56 -8.68
CA PRO A 210 -33.34 5.26 -7.99
C PRO A 210 -33.33 3.77 -7.63
N GLU A 211 -33.80 3.43 -6.42
CA GLU A 211 -34.07 2.05 -6.07
C GLU A 211 -35.04 1.51 -7.14
N THR A 212 -34.56 0.61 -7.99
CA THR A 212 -35.43 -0.09 -8.91
C THR A 212 -36.37 -0.92 -8.05
N GLU A 213 -37.66 -0.60 -8.02
CA GLU A 213 -38.67 -1.26 -7.16
C GLU A 213 -38.84 -2.79 -7.40
N GLY A 214 -37.94 -3.43 -8.16
CA GLY A 214 -37.82 -4.88 -8.30
C GLY A 214 -36.47 -5.47 -7.86
N SER A 215 -35.44 -4.66 -7.56
CA SER A 215 -34.11 -5.18 -7.24
C SER A 215 -34.07 -5.93 -5.93
N ASP A 216 -34.87 -5.55 -4.93
CA ASP A 216 -34.92 -6.30 -3.66
C ASP A 216 -35.50 -7.70 -3.84
N GLU A 217 -36.48 -7.86 -4.75
CA GLU A 217 -37.03 -9.17 -5.09
C GLU A 217 -36.08 -9.97 -6.00
N GLU A 218 -35.36 -9.33 -6.91
CA GLU A 218 -34.32 -9.99 -7.72
C GLU A 218 -33.09 -10.39 -6.90
N LEU A 219 -32.60 -9.54 -6.00
CA LEU A 219 -31.51 -9.87 -5.06
C LEU A 219 -31.93 -10.98 -4.11
N LYS A 220 -33.17 -10.93 -3.56
CA LYS A 220 -33.70 -12.04 -2.76
C LYS A 220 -33.81 -13.33 -3.57
N LYS A 221 -34.24 -13.28 -4.84
CA LYS A 221 -34.28 -14.47 -5.72
C LYS A 221 -32.88 -15.01 -6.04
N LEU A 222 -31.90 -14.14 -6.27
CA LEU A 222 -30.50 -14.53 -6.48
C LEU A 222 -29.89 -15.17 -5.22
N GLN A 223 -30.07 -14.55 -4.05
CA GLN A 223 -29.66 -15.12 -2.77
C GLN A 223 -30.36 -16.46 -2.50
N GLN A 224 -31.67 -16.55 -2.76
CA GLN A 224 -32.43 -17.79 -2.60
C GLN A 224 -32.01 -18.88 -3.59
N THR A 225 -31.59 -18.52 -4.80
CA THR A 225 -31.04 -19.47 -5.80
C THR A 225 -29.67 -19.99 -5.35
N LEU A 226 -28.81 -19.11 -4.85
CA LEU A 226 -27.49 -19.47 -4.30
C LEU A 226 -27.61 -20.36 -3.04
N GLU A 227 -28.61 -20.13 -2.19
CA GLU A 227 -28.88 -20.99 -1.03
C GLU A 227 -29.42 -22.38 -1.44
N ASN A 228 -30.24 -22.44 -2.50
CA ASN A 228 -30.80 -23.70 -3.01
C ASN A 228 -29.79 -24.51 -3.85
N GLU A 229 -28.78 -23.88 -4.44
CA GLU A 229 -27.70 -24.56 -5.18
C GLU A 229 -26.57 -25.06 -4.27
N LYS A 230 -26.63 -24.83 -2.95
CA LYS A 230 -25.69 -25.41 -2.00
C LYS A 230 -25.86 -26.93 -2.04
N PRO A 231 -24.90 -27.70 -2.61
CA PRO A 231 -25.11 -29.11 -2.84
C PRO A 231 -25.27 -29.83 -1.51
N GLU A 232 -26.32 -30.64 -1.40
CA GLU A 232 -26.52 -31.57 -0.29
C GLU A 232 -25.30 -32.49 -0.19
N HIS A 233 -24.42 -32.14 0.74
CA HIS A 233 -23.54 -33.01 1.52
C HIS A 233 -23.20 -34.38 0.90
N VAL A 234 -22.50 -34.40 -0.25
CA VAL A 234 -21.83 -35.62 -0.73
C VAL A 234 -20.59 -35.82 0.15
N SER A 235 -20.53 -36.94 0.85
CA SER A 235 -19.46 -37.30 1.77
C SER A 235 -18.08 -37.32 1.08
N GLU A 236 -17.14 -36.54 1.61
CA GLU A 236 -15.78 -36.30 1.10
C GLU A 236 -14.79 -37.49 1.19
N GLU A 237 -15.24 -38.74 1.31
CA GLU A 237 -14.34 -39.87 1.61
C GLU A 237 -14.04 -40.81 0.42
N SER A 238 -14.38 -40.45 -0.83
CA SER A 238 -14.28 -41.41 -1.97
C SER A 238 -13.51 -40.96 -3.23
N LEU A 239 -12.96 -39.75 -3.35
CA LEU A 239 -12.39 -39.26 -4.63
C LEU A 239 -10.89 -38.93 -4.63
N LEU A 240 -10.12 -39.42 -3.64
CA LEU A 240 -8.70 -39.10 -3.51
C LEU A 240 -7.72 -40.15 -4.06
N THR A 241 -8.18 -41.13 -4.85
CA THR A 241 -7.32 -42.28 -5.20
C THR A 241 -7.29 -42.67 -6.68
N ASP A 242 -7.38 -41.75 -7.65
CA ASP A 242 -7.20 -42.15 -9.07
C ASP A 242 -6.58 -41.10 -10.03
N CYS A 243 -5.91 -40.05 -9.53
CA CYS A 243 -5.35 -39.00 -10.42
C CYS A 243 -3.85 -38.72 -10.22
N LEU A 244 -3.04 -39.75 -9.96
CA LEU A 244 -1.57 -39.65 -9.96
C LEU A 244 -0.89 -40.94 -10.46
N GLN A 245 -1.22 -41.40 -11.67
CA GLN A 245 -0.37 -42.40 -12.34
C GLN A 245 -0.53 -42.44 -13.88
N SER A 246 -0.24 -41.34 -14.59
CA SER A 246 0.15 -41.45 -16.00
C SER A 246 0.79 -40.16 -16.51
N ALA A 247 2.11 -40.06 -16.41
CA ALA A 247 2.88 -39.03 -17.08
C ALA A 247 4.34 -39.48 -17.31
N CYS A 248 4.50 -40.46 -18.19
CA CYS A 248 5.68 -40.54 -19.06
C CYS A 248 5.36 -41.33 -20.34
N ASP A 249 5.88 -40.81 -21.44
CA ASP A 249 6.06 -41.39 -22.77
C ASP A 249 4.96 -41.27 -23.85
N ASN A 250 5.30 -40.38 -24.80
CA ASN A 250 5.17 -40.48 -26.25
C ASN A 250 3.79 -40.61 -26.90
N THR A 251 3.49 -39.66 -27.80
CA THR A 251 3.45 -39.94 -29.26
C THR A 251 3.21 -38.64 -30.04
N MET A 252 4.18 -38.29 -30.90
CA MET A 252 3.95 -37.40 -32.03
C MET A 252 3.00 -38.07 -33.03
N LYS A 253 1.89 -37.41 -33.38
CA LYS A 253 1.28 -37.47 -34.73
C LYS A 253 0.19 -36.42 -34.89
N ASN A 254 0.42 -35.53 -35.86
CA ASN A 254 -0.52 -34.87 -36.77
C ASN A 254 -1.98 -34.68 -36.29
N VAL A 255 -2.33 -33.44 -35.91
CA VAL A 255 -3.64 -32.89 -36.22
C VAL A 255 -3.47 -31.48 -36.77
N SER A 256 -3.83 -31.36 -38.04
CA SER A 256 -4.00 -30.15 -38.82
C SER A 256 -5.16 -29.33 -38.26
N GLY A 257 -4.96 -28.01 -38.15
CA GLY A 257 -5.98 -26.98 -38.25
C GLY A 257 -7.14 -27.06 -37.27
N ASN A 258 -7.01 -26.36 -36.13
CA ASN A 258 -8.14 -25.61 -35.56
C ASN A 258 -7.58 -24.39 -34.82
N LYS A 259 -7.94 -23.22 -35.36
CA LYS A 259 -7.67 -21.90 -34.82
C LYS A 259 -8.48 -21.77 -33.52
N PRO A 260 -7.87 -21.47 -32.36
CA PRO A 260 -8.67 -21.17 -31.17
C PRO A 260 -9.34 -19.81 -31.40
N GLU A 261 -10.65 -19.83 -31.59
CA GLU A 261 -11.48 -18.64 -31.49
C GLU A 261 -11.29 -18.04 -30.10
N LEU A 262 -10.79 -16.81 -30.11
CA LEU A 262 -10.76 -15.94 -28.95
C LEU A 262 -12.22 -15.75 -28.52
N HIS A 263 -12.59 -16.28 -27.35
CA HIS A 263 -13.93 -16.07 -26.79
C HIS A 263 -14.21 -14.57 -26.72
N SER A 264 -15.11 -14.13 -27.59
CA SER A 264 -15.64 -12.78 -27.64
C SER A 264 -16.25 -12.48 -26.27
N GLU A 265 -15.78 -11.42 -25.62
CA GLU A 265 -16.41 -10.85 -24.43
C GLU A 265 -17.91 -10.71 -24.70
N GLN A 266 -18.74 -11.51 -24.03
CA GLN A 266 -20.18 -11.33 -24.05
C GLN A 266 -20.46 -10.06 -23.26
N SER A 267 -20.50 -8.92 -23.96
CA SER A 267 -21.09 -7.71 -23.42
C SER A 267 -22.51 -8.08 -23.00
N ILE A 268 -22.81 -7.98 -21.71
CA ILE A 268 -24.18 -8.06 -21.21
C ILE A 268 -24.90 -6.87 -21.85
N THR A 269 -25.59 -7.12 -22.96
CA THR A 269 -26.51 -6.16 -23.57
C THR A 269 -27.69 -6.07 -22.62
N LEU A 270 -27.62 -5.09 -21.72
CA LEU A 270 -28.77 -4.66 -20.93
C LEU A 270 -29.91 -4.36 -21.91
N PRO A 271 -31.15 -4.80 -21.62
CA PRO A 271 -32.28 -4.57 -22.51
C PRO A 271 -32.45 -3.07 -22.77
N ASP A 272 -32.40 -2.68 -24.06
CA ASP A 272 -32.52 -1.31 -24.58
C ASP A 272 -33.81 -0.57 -24.19
N SER A 273 -34.71 -1.22 -23.44
CA SER A 273 -35.99 -0.66 -23.00
C SER A 273 -35.97 -0.05 -21.60
N PHE A 274 -34.81 0.06 -20.93
CA PHE A 274 -34.70 0.93 -19.75
C PHE A 274 -34.86 2.39 -20.20
N SER A 275 -36.09 2.87 -20.09
CA SER A 275 -36.56 4.19 -20.50
C SER A 275 -35.62 5.30 -20.00
N THR A 276 -34.83 5.85 -20.92
CA THR A 276 -33.88 6.97 -20.72
C THR A 276 -34.52 8.18 -20.02
N THR A 277 -35.84 8.30 -20.07
CA THR A 277 -36.62 9.36 -19.41
C THR A 277 -36.69 9.28 -17.88
N LEU A 278 -36.56 8.10 -17.26
CA LEU A 278 -36.54 8.01 -15.78
C LEU A 278 -35.15 8.28 -15.20
N LEU A 279 -34.10 7.83 -15.89
CA LEU A 279 -32.70 8.10 -15.52
C LEU A 279 -32.36 9.61 -15.54
N ALA A 280 -33.03 10.40 -16.38
CA ALA A 280 -32.79 11.84 -16.47
C ALA A 280 -33.17 12.65 -15.22
N LYS A 281 -33.88 12.06 -14.24
CA LYS A 281 -34.29 12.75 -13.00
C LYS A 281 -33.43 12.44 -11.78
N CYS A 282 -32.54 11.47 -11.85
CA CYS A 282 -31.74 11.09 -10.68
C CYS A 282 -30.50 11.98 -10.59
N ASP A 283 -30.26 12.54 -9.40
CA ASP A 283 -29.05 13.31 -9.06
C ASP A 283 -27.87 12.34 -8.85
N ILE A 284 -27.49 11.65 -9.92
CA ILE A 284 -26.34 10.74 -9.95
C ILE A 284 -25.07 11.60 -10.07
N PRO A 285 -24.11 11.46 -9.15
CA PRO A 285 -22.82 12.14 -9.23
C PRO A 285 -22.13 11.91 -10.58
N LYS A 286 -21.52 12.95 -11.13
CA LYS A 286 -20.73 12.86 -12.38
C LYS A 286 -19.24 13.01 -12.13
N THR A 287 -18.89 13.59 -10.98
CA THR A 287 -17.51 13.79 -10.55
C THR A 287 -17.41 13.58 -9.05
N TRP A 288 -16.20 13.35 -8.53
CA TRP A 288 -15.99 13.25 -7.09
C TRP A 288 -16.39 14.54 -6.34
N ARG A 289 -16.37 15.70 -7.00
CA ARG A 289 -16.76 17.00 -6.41
C ARG A 289 -18.24 17.02 -6.03
N ASP A 290 -19.04 16.19 -6.69
CA ASP A 290 -20.47 16.06 -6.42
C ASP A 290 -20.73 15.30 -5.11
N ILE A 291 -19.77 14.50 -4.62
CA ILE A 291 -19.92 13.65 -3.41
C ILE A 291 -19.06 14.08 -2.23
N VAL A 292 -17.88 14.69 -2.48
CA VAL A 292 -16.94 15.09 -1.44
C VAL A 292 -16.27 16.43 -1.74
N GLU A 293 -15.85 17.11 -0.67
CA GLU A 293 -15.10 18.37 -0.73
C GLU A 293 -14.03 18.41 0.35
N VAL A 294 -12.95 19.16 0.10
CA VAL A 294 -11.85 19.34 1.05
C VAL A 294 -12.06 20.64 1.83
N LYS A 295 -12.04 20.55 3.16
CA LYS A 295 -12.21 21.68 4.10
C LYS A 295 -11.26 21.54 5.28
N GLN A 296 -11.19 22.55 6.15
CA GLN A 296 -10.47 22.42 7.42
C GLN A 296 -11.04 21.25 8.24
N SER A 297 -10.19 20.33 8.68
CA SER A 297 -10.58 19.15 9.47
C SER A 297 -11.22 19.56 10.81
N THR A 298 -12.15 18.73 11.29
CA THR A 298 -12.71 18.84 12.64
C THR A 298 -11.74 18.35 13.71
N ILE A 299 -10.68 17.62 13.33
CA ILE A 299 -9.60 17.23 14.23
C ILE A 299 -8.70 18.46 14.45
N PRO A 300 -8.52 18.92 15.71
CA PRO A 300 -7.65 20.05 15.99
C PRO A 300 -6.24 19.84 15.43
N ASN A 301 -5.78 20.80 14.62
CA ASN A 301 -4.45 20.82 14.02
C ASN A 301 -4.15 19.75 12.95
N ALA A 302 -5.14 18.98 12.48
CA ALA A 302 -4.92 18.00 11.41
C ALA A 302 -4.80 18.63 10.00
N GLY A 303 -4.92 19.96 9.89
CA GLY A 303 -4.96 20.63 8.60
C GLY A 303 -6.31 20.38 7.91
N ASN A 304 -6.29 19.93 6.67
CA ASN A 304 -7.51 19.68 5.91
C ASN A 304 -8.07 18.28 6.18
N GLY A 305 -9.38 18.14 5.99
CA GLY A 305 -10.15 16.92 6.03
C GLY A 305 -11.02 16.78 4.78
N LEU A 306 -11.52 15.58 4.53
CA LEU A 306 -12.46 15.29 3.45
C LEU A 306 -13.89 15.22 4.00
N PHE A 307 -14.84 15.91 3.38
CA PHE A 307 -16.22 16.03 3.87
C PHE A 307 -17.22 15.61 2.80
N ALA A 308 -18.33 15.01 3.20
CA ALA A 308 -19.41 14.65 2.29
C ALA A 308 -20.20 15.89 1.86
N THR A 309 -20.47 16.07 0.56
CA THR A 309 -21.30 17.17 0.03
C THR A 309 -22.78 16.81 -0.09
N ARG A 310 -23.10 15.53 0.06
CA ARG A 310 -24.45 14.94 0.09
C ARG A 310 -24.49 13.76 1.08
N ASP A 311 -25.68 13.22 1.31
CA ASP A 311 -25.79 11.97 2.08
C ASP A 311 -25.21 10.81 1.25
N LEU A 312 -24.35 10.00 1.86
CA LEU A 312 -23.70 8.86 1.24
C LEU A 312 -24.25 7.57 1.86
N PRO A 313 -24.77 6.63 1.04
CA PRO A 313 -25.12 5.29 1.50
C PRO A 313 -23.92 4.56 2.15
N ALA A 314 -24.22 3.51 2.91
CA ALA A 314 -23.20 2.56 3.34
C ALA A 314 -22.85 1.61 2.18
N GLY A 315 -21.63 1.07 2.17
CA GLY A 315 -21.22 0.03 1.23
C GLY A 315 -20.98 0.52 -0.20
N ILE A 316 -20.77 1.82 -0.43
CA ILE A 316 -20.56 2.35 -1.77
C ILE A 316 -19.11 2.81 -2.00
N PRO A 317 -18.56 2.57 -3.21
CA PRO A 317 -17.26 3.09 -3.59
C PRO A 317 -17.33 4.59 -3.91
N LEU A 318 -16.56 5.39 -3.20
CA LEU A 318 -16.46 6.84 -3.44
C LEU A 318 -15.39 7.19 -4.47
N GLY A 319 -14.36 6.36 -4.61
CA GLY A 319 -13.21 6.62 -5.46
C GLY A 319 -12.05 5.72 -5.12
N PHE A 320 -10.86 6.12 -5.57
CA PHE A 320 -9.63 5.37 -5.35
C PHE A 320 -8.58 6.23 -4.65
N TYR A 321 -7.81 5.63 -3.75
CA TYR A 321 -6.62 6.26 -3.20
C TYR A 321 -5.52 6.24 -4.25
N PHE A 322 -5.20 7.39 -4.83
CA PHE A 322 -4.13 7.49 -5.81
C PHE A 322 -2.75 7.39 -5.14
N GLY A 323 -1.81 6.71 -5.77
CA GLY A 323 -0.38 6.88 -5.47
C GLY A 323 0.47 6.30 -6.58
N VAL A 324 1.64 6.89 -6.80
CA VAL A 324 2.64 6.37 -7.72
C VAL A 324 3.20 5.09 -7.11
N PRO A 325 3.06 3.93 -7.78
CA PRO A 325 3.48 2.67 -7.19
C PRO A 325 5.01 2.59 -7.18
N MET A 326 5.58 2.29 -6.02
CA MET A 326 7.02 2.13 -5.80
C MET A 326 7.28 0.80 -5.09
N THR A 327 8.48 0.22 -5.30
CA THR A 327 8.94 -0.82 -4.39
C THR A 327 9.33 -0.21 -3.04
N GLU A 328 9.23 -0.98 -1.96
CA GLU A 328 9.61 -0.53 -0.62
C GLU A 328 11.05 0.02 -0.58
N ASP A 329 12.02 -0.70 -1.15
CA ASP A 329 13.43 -0.27 -1.21
C ASP A 329 13.63 1.05 -1.98
N GLU A 330 12.88 1.26 -3.07
CA GLU A 330 12.92 2.53 -3.81
C GLU A 330 12.33 3.68 -3.00
N PHE A 331 11.22 3.43 -2.32
CA PHE A 331 10.58 4.44 -1.49
C PHE A 331 11.47 4.83 -0.31
N ASP A 332 11.98 3.85 0.44
CA ASP A 332 12.88 4.06 1.58
C ASP A 332 14.13 4.86 1.14
N SER A 333 14.69 4.53 -0.02
CA SER A 333 15.93 5.16 -0.52
C SER A 333 15.71 6.57 -1.07
N LEU A 334 14.57 6.83 -1.73
CA LEU A 334 14.37 8.05 -2.52
C LEU A 334 13.40 9.04 -1.88
N LYS A 335 12.47 8.58 -1.04
CA LYS A 335 11.25 9.32 -0.72
C LYS A 335 10.92 9.35 0.78
N GLU A 336 11.28 8.34 1.56
CA GLU A 336 10.92 8.27 2.99
C GLU A 336 11.29 9.54 3.78
N ASN A 337 12.43 10.16 3.46
CA ASN A 337 12.95 11.37 4.11
C ASN A 337 12.74 12.65 3.29
N VAL A 338 11.86 12.62 2.28
CA VAL A 338 11.59 13.76 1.41
C VAL A 338 10.22 14.36 1.75
N GLY A 339 10.21 15.61 2.19
CA GLY A 339 8.98 16.36 2.46
C GLY A 339 8.02 15.61 3.39
N LEU A 340 6.80 15.40 2.90
CA LEU A 340 5.70 14.70 3.56
C LEU A 340 5.41 13.32 2.96
N SER A 341 6.30 12.76 2.13
CA SER A 341 6.06 11.48 1.43
C SER A 341 5.62 10.35 2.36
N SER A 342 6.25 10.20 3.52
CA SER A 342 5.89 9.17 4.52
C SER A 342 4.49 9.32 5.10
N HIS A 343 3.94 10.54 5.13
CA HIS A 343 2.60 10.82 5.68
C HIS A 343 1.48 10.56 4.67
N TYR A 344 1.81 10.61 3.38
CA TYR A 344 0.87 10.45 2.26
C TYR A 344 1.16 9.19 1.44
N SER A 345 1.87 8.23 2.00
CA SER A 345 2.13 6.96 1.35
C SER A 345 1.48 5.82 2.11
N ILE A 346 0.84 4.91 1.38
CA ILE A 346 0.25 3.71 1.97
C ILE A 346 0.95 2.46 1.47
N MET A 347 1.12 1.49 2.36
CA MET A 347 1.61 0.16 1.99
C MET A 347 0.43 -0.69 1.52
N TYR A 348 0.38 -0.95 0.22
CA TYR A 348 -0.59 -1.84 -0.40
C TYR A 348 0.08 -3.15 -0.79
N ARG A 349 -0.23 -4.24 -0.09
CA ARG A 349 0.46 -5.54 -0.17
C ARG A 349 1.97 -5.42 0.09
N ARG A 350 2.76 -5.25 -0.98
CA ARG A 350 4.23 -5.11 -0.99
C ARG A 350 4.68 -3.93 -1.85
N THR A 351 3.75 -3.06 -2.20
CA THR A 351 3.95 -1.87 -3.03
C THR A 351 3.62 -0.67 -2.17
N VAL A 352 4.49 0.34 -2.20
CA VAL A 352 4.18 1.64 -1.61
C VAL A 352 3.44 2.44 -2.67
N LEU A 353 2.26 2.96 -2.34
CA LEU A 353 1.54 3.90 -3.20
C LEU A 353 1.83 5.30 -2.66
N ASP A 354 2.73 6.00 -3.34
CA ASP A 354 3.18 7.33 -2.92
C ASP A 354 2.33 8.43 -3.56
N ALA A 355 1.60 9.18 -2.74
CA ALA A 355 0.75 10.27 -3.21
C ALA A 355 1.47 11.62 -3.32
N THR A 356 2.80 11.63 -3.42
CA THR A 356 3.59 12.88 -3.43
C THR A 356 4.44 13.08 -4.69
N ASP A 357 4.72 14.34 -5.01
CA ASP A 357 5.64 14.78 -6.05
C ASP A 357 7.12 14.57 -5.66
N GLU A 358 8.06 14.91 -6.55
CA GLU A 358 9.50 14.79 -6.29
C GLU A 358 10.03 15.54 -5.05
N TYR A 359 9.29 16.53 -4.54
CA TYR A 359 9.62 17.29 -3.33
C TYR A 359 8.92 16.76 -2.08
N GLY A 360 8.22 15.64 -2.22
CA GLY A 360 7.45 15.01 -1.15
C GLY A 360 6.21 15.81 -0.76
N GLN A 361 5.71 16.67 -1.65
CA GLN A 361 4.44 17.37 -1.43
C GLN A 361 3.30 16.58 -2.06
N PRO A 362 2.15 16.45 -1.38
CA PRO A 362 1.02 15.69 -1.90
C PRO A 362 0.42 16.35 -3.15
N TYR A 363 -0.10 15.52 -4.08
CA TYR A 363 -0.79 15.99 -5.30
C TYR A 363 -2.13 16.68 -4.98
N THR A 364 -2.03 17.95 -4.59
CA THR A 364 -3.11 18.72 -3.96
C THR A 364 -3.52 19.97 -4.74
N ASP A 365 -2.87 20.27 -5.86
CA ASP A 365 -3.24 21.39 -6.71
C ASP A 365 -4.53 21.06 -7.50
N PRO A 366 -5.67 21.75 -7.26
CA PRO A 366 -6.90 21.52 -8.01
C PRO A 366 -6.78 21.85 -9.50
N SER A 367 -5.81 22.70 -9.86
CA SER A 367 -5.45 23.04 -11.24
C SER A 367 -4.31 22.21 -11.80
N GLY A 368 -3.71 21.37 -10.96
CA GLY A 368 -2.59 20.51 -11.29
C GLY A 368 -3.01 19.33 -12.16
N LYS A 369 -2.00 18.59 -12.63
CA LYS A 369 -2.18 17.40 -13.46
C LYS A 369 -2.97 16.29 -12.75
N LEU A 370 -2.91 16.26 -11.43
CA LEU A 370 -3.67 15.36 -10.60
C LEU A 370 -4.13 16.08 -9.33
N TYR A 371 -5.38 15.86 -8.98
CA TYR A 371 -5.95 16.18 -7.69
C TYR A 371 -6.75 14.98 -7.19
N CYS A 372 -6.31 14.36 -6.10
CA CYS A 372 -7.01 13.24 -5.48
C CYS A 372 -7.52 13.65 -4.09
N PRO A 373 -8.83 13.86 -3.90
CA PRO A 373 -9.38 14.34 -2.63
C PRO A 373 -9.21 13.32 -1.49
N PHE A 374 -9.04 12.04 -1.82
CA PHE A 374 -8.93 10.95 -0.87
C PHE A 374 -7.62 10.96 -0.06
N HIS A 375 -6.64 11.80 -0.43
CA HIS A 375 -5.44 12.03 0.37
C HIS A 375 -5.70 12.84 1.64
N PHE A 376 -6.84 13.54 1.71
CA PHE A 376 -7.22 14.38 2.85
C PHE A 376 -8.12 13.65 3.87
N MET A 377 -8.33 12.34 3.73
CA MET A 377 -9.04 11.57 4.75
C MET A 377 -8.13 11.39 5.97
N ASN A 378 -8.58 11.89 7.11
CA ASN A 378 -7.84 11.75 8.37
C ASN A 378 -8.15 10.43 9.07
N GLU A 379 -7.29 10.02 9.99
CA GLU A 379 -7.63 8.97 10.95
C GLU A 379 -8.25 9.57 12.21
N ASP A 380 -9.40 9.01 12.63
CA ASP A 380 -9.98 9.33 13.92
C ASP A 380 -9.10 8.75 15.03
N ARG A 381 -8.55 9.62 15.89
CA ARG A 381 -7.62 9.23 16.97
C ARG A 381 -8.21 8.21 17.94
N GLU A 382 -9.53 8.25 18.14
CA GLU A 382 -10.23 7.30 19.01
C GLU A 382 -10.61 5.99 18.29
N GLY A 383 -10.49 5.95 16.95
CA GLY A 383 -10.88 4.81 16.11
C GLY A 383 -12.38 4.52 16.11
N LYS A 384 -13.23 5.43 16.59
CA LYS A 384 -14.68 5.23 16.73
C LYS A 384 -15.48 5.82 15.58
N LYS A 385 -14.93 6.83 14.92
CA LYS A 385 -15.62 7.60 13.87
C LYS A 385 -15.31 7.12 12.46
N CYS A 386 -14.38 6.18 12.28
CA CYS A 386 -14.06 5.59 10.98
C CYS A 386 -15.35 5.22 10.22
N ASN A 387 -15.51 5.84 9.05
CA ASN A 387 -16.67 5.69 8.18
C ASN A 387 -16.25 5.33 6.73
N ILE A 388 -14.94 5.24 6.49
CA ILE A 388 -14.34 4.75 5.26
C ILE A 388 -13.44 3.55 5.58
N VAL A 389 -13.43 2.56 4.68
CA VAL A 389 -12.48 1.45 4.66
C VAL A 389 -11.73 1.43 3.33
N PHE A 390 -10.45 1.05 3.38
CA PHE A 390 -9.68 0.77 2.19
C PHE A 390 -9.88 -0.69 1.80
N LEU A 391 -10.43 -0.91 0.60
CA LEU A 391 -10.55 -2.23 0.01
C LEU A 391 -9.54 -2.44 -1.10
N GLU A 392 -9.12 -3.68 -1.21
CA GLU A 392 -8.27 -4.16 -2.28
C GLU A 392 -9.08 -4.38 -3.55
N GLY A 393 -8.73 -3.67 -4.60
CA GLY A 393 -9.33 -3.83 -5.92
C GLY A 393 -8.87 -5.06 -6.68
N VAL A 394 -9.53 -5.30 -7.80
CA VAL A 394 -9.27 -6.45 -8.68
C VAL A 394 -8.03 -6.21 -9.53
N LYS A 395 -7.78 -4.95 -9.88
CA LYS A 395 -6.58 -4.49 -10.59
C LYS A 395 -5.44 -4.27 -9.60
N VAL A 396 -4.20 -4.46 -10.06
CA VAL A 396 -3.01 -4.21 -9.23
C VAL A 396 -2.97 -2.74 -8.81
N ASN A 397 -2.57 -2.47 -7.56
CA ASN A 397 -2.47 -1.13 -6.97
C ASN A 397 -3.78 -0.34 -6.90
N GLN A 398 -4.93 -0.99 -7.11
CA GLN A 398 -6.24 -0.35 -6.99
C GLN A 398 -6.68 -0.41 -5.52
N VAL A 399 -6.72 0.75 -4.86
CA VAL A 399 -7.20 0.88 -3.47
C VAL A 399 -8.51 1.64 -3.49
N ILE A 400 -9.61 0.96 -3.16
CA ILE A 400 -10.97 1.51 -3.20
C ILE A 400 -11.26 2.19 -1.86
N CYS A 401 -11.76 3.42 -1.90
CA CYS A 401 -12.27 4.14 -0.73
C CYS A 401 -13.77 3.86 -0.61
N LEU A 402 -14.17 2.96 0.28
CA LEU A 402 -15.55 2.49 0.42
C LEU A 402 -16.18 3.01 1.72
N THR A 403 -17.43 3.46 1.68
CA THR A 403 -18.18 3.80 2.89
C THR A 403 -18.51 2.54 3.71
N SER A 404 -18.18 2.54 5.01
CA SER A 404 -18.54 1.43 5.91
C SER A 404 -19.88 1.62 6.60
N LYS A 405 -20.40 2.85 6.62
CA LYS A 405 -21.70 3.21 7.19
C LYS A 405 -22.30 4.39 6.42
N LYS A 406 -23.57 4.70 6.67
CA LYS A 406 -24.21 5.89 6.12
C LYS A 406 -23.51 7.15 6.65
N ILE A 407 -23.20 8.10 5.77
CA ILE A 407 -22.53 9.36 6.10
C ILE A 407 -23.46 10.50 5.71
N ARG A 408 -23.70 11.45 6.62
CA ARG A 408 -24.57 12.59 6.33
C ARG A 408 -23.80 13.68 5.59
N LYS A 409 -24.52 14.48 4.80
CA LYS A 409 -23.99 15.71 4.22
C LYS A 409 -23.32 16.58 5.29
N GLY A 410 -22.08 16.99 5.02
CA GLY A 410 -21.26 17.82 5.89
C GLY A 410 -20.47 17.05 6.94
N GLU A 411 -20.62 15.73 7.05
CA GLU A 411 -19.77 14.91 7.92
C GLU A 411 -18.37 14.70 7.31
N GLU A 412 -17.36 14.67 8.18
CA GLU A 412 -15.98 14.36 7.80
C GLU A 412 -15.80 12.85 7.60
N LEU A 413 -15.01 12.49 6.60
CA LEU A 413 -14.64 11.14 6.25
C LEU A 413 -13.36 10.76 6.99
N PHE A 414 -13.44 9.69 7.77
CA PHE A 414 -12.36 9.12 8.56
C PHE A 414 -12.06 7.70 8.10
N VAL A 415 -10.77 7.40 7.95
CA VAL A 415 -10.26 6.08 7.58
C VAL A 415 -9.28 5.59 8.64
N SER A 416 -9.21 4.29 8.89
CA SER A 416 -8.12 3.76 9.72
C SER A 416 -6.88 3.55 8.86
N TYR A 417 -5.74 4.07 9.31
CA TYR A 417 -4.46 3.90 8.63
C TYR A 417 -3.79 2.55 8.89
N GLY A 418 -4.41 1.69 9.71
CA GLY A 418 -3.89 0.36 10.04
C GLY A 418 -3.03 0.34 11.30
N ASN A 419 -2.85 -0.85 11.87
CA ASN A 419 -2.18 -1.05 13.17
C ASN A 419 -0.65 -0.86 13.10
N GLU A 420 -0.10 -0.78 11.89
CA GLU A 420 1.31 -0.58 11.59
C GLU A 420 1.76 0.87 11.75
N VAL A 421 0.83 1.83 11.69
CA VAL A 421 1.14 3.25 11.88
C VAL A 421 1.45 3.51 13.34
N ASP A 422 2.65 4.04 13.59
CA ASP A 422 3.06 4.47 14.91
C ASP A 422 2.30 5.75 15.30
N ARG A 423 1.42 5.65 16.30
CA ARG A 423 0.61 6.77 16.80
C ARG A 423 1.21 7.41 18.05
N SER A 424 2.37 6.95 18.51
CA SER A 424 2.99 7.41 19.76
C SER A 424 3.28 8.91 19.78
N HIS A 425 3.48 9.52 18.62
CA HIS A 425 3.79 10.95 18.50
C HIS A 425 2.54 11.85 18.43
N TRP A 426 1.33 11.32 18.25
CA TRP A 426 0.12 12.12 17.98
C TRP A 426 -0.39 12.90 19.20
N ASP A 427 -0.10 12.40 20.41
CA ASP A 427 -0.54 13.03 21.65
C ASP A 427 0.42 14.14 22.11
N HIS A 428 1.69 14.09 21.71
CA HIS A 428 2.72 15.04 22.16
C HIS A 428 2.63 16.43 21.50
N ASP A 429 1.97 16.55 20.34
CA ASP A 429 1.82 17.83 19.64
C ASP A 429 0.92 18.83 20.37
N GLN A 430 0.04 18.35 21.27
CA GLN A 430 -0.78 19.22 22.12
C GLN A 430 0.08 19.97 23.15
N GLU A 431 1.09 19.31 23.73
CA GLU A 431 1.94 19.91 24.76
C GLU A 431 3.01 20.83 24.17
N ASN A 432 3.62 20.44 23.05
CA ASN A 432 4.66 21.24 22.39
C ASN A 432 4.12 22.56 21.82
N LYS A 433 2.84 22.65 21.48
CA LYS A 433 2.20 23.91 21.07
C LYS A 433 2.01 24.89 22.22
N THR A 434 1.72 24.42 23.43
CA THR A 434 1.64 25.29 24.61
C THR A 434 2.99 25.96 24.84
N TRP A 435 4.08 25.21 24.75
CA TRP A 435 5.43 25.75 24.86
C TRP A 435 5.85 26.61 23.66
N GLY A 436 5.44 26.23 22.44
CA GLY A 436 5.70 27.00 21.23
C GLY A 436 4.97 28.35 21.20
N MET A 437 3.71 28.40 21.62
CA MET A 437 2.95 29.65 21.78
C MET A 437 3.55 30.52 22.88
N ILE A 438 3.83 29.97 24.07
CA ILE A 438 4.49 30.69 25.17
C ILE A 438 5.85 31.25 24.71
N ALA A 439 6.65 30.48 23.97
CA ALA A 439 7.94 30.92 23.45
C ALA A 439 7.81 31.94 22.29
N SER A 440 6.70 31.95 21.56
CA SER A 440 6.43 32.95 20.51
C SER A 440 5.94 34.27 21.10
N ASP A 441 5.12 34.21 22.15
CA ASP A 441 4.62 35.39 22.86
C ASP A 441 5.74 36.03 23.70
N ALA A 442 6.58 35.22 24.37
CA ALA A 442 7.78 35.72 25.04
C ALA A 442 8.77 36.40 24.06
N ARG A 443 8.89 35.91 22.82
CA ARG A 443 9.71 36.55 21.79
C ARG A 443 9.11 37.86 21.28
N LYS A 444 7.79 37.96 21.16
CA LYS A 444 7.10 39.23 20.82
C LYS A 444 7.24 40.26 21.95
N GLU A 445 7.15 39.83 23.20
CA GLU A 445 7.35 40.69 24.37
C GLU A 445 8.80 41.21 24.45
N GLN A 446 9.80 40.34 24.26
CA GLN A 446 11.21 40.74 24.20
C GLN A 446 11.51 41.70 23.04
N ALA A 447 10.91 41.47 21.86
CA ALA A 447 11.04 42.40 20.73
C ALA A 447 10.37 43.76 20.99
N GLY A 448 9.26 43.79 21.74
CA GLY A 448 8.63 45.02 22.20
C GLY A 448 9.51 45.81 23.17
N ILE A 449 10.12 45.13 24.15
CA ILE A 449 11.04 45.73 25.12
C ILE A 449 12.29 46.28 24.42
N ALA A 450 12.86 45.54 23.46
CA ALA A 450 14.02 46.00 22.70
C ALA A 450 13.73 47.29 21.90
N LYS A 451 12.57 47.37 21.25
CA LYS A 451 12.13 48.60 20.55
C LYS A 451 11.92 49.79 21.49
N MET A 452 11.40 49.53 22.69
CA MET A 452 11.20 50.57 23.70
C MET A 452 12.53 51.10 24.23
N LEU A 453 13.52 50.22 24.44
CA LEU A 453 14.87 50.60 24.83
C LEU A 453 15.58 51.43 23.74
N ASP A 454 15.48 51.03 22.46
CA ASP A 454 16.04 51.81 21.34
C ASP A 454 15.41 53.21 21.21
N THR A 455 14.14 53.35 21.55
CA THR A 455 13.44 54.65 21.55
C THR A 455 13.99 55.56 22.66
N LEU A 456 14.34 55.00 23.82
CA LEU A 456 14.91 55.75 24.95
C LEU A 456 16.36 56.17 24.70
N THR A 457 17.17 55.34 24.03
CA THR A 457 18.55 55.70 23.65
C THR A 457 18.60 56.75 22.54
N THR A 458 17.69 56.69 21.57
CA THR A 458 17.67 57.64 20.44
C THR A 458 17.25 59.06 20.88
N THR A 459 16.43 59.17 21.93
CA THR A 459 16.00 60.47 22.47
C THR A 459 17.15 61.22 23.18
N SER A 460 18.26 60.56 23.53
CA SER A 460 19.40 61.18 24.22
C SER A 460 20.51 61.72 23.31
N ILE A 461 20.45 61.51 21.98
CA ILE A 461 21.58 61.83 21.08
C ILE A 461 21.30 63.04 20.16
N ASN A 462 20.06 63.52 20.08
CA ASN A 462 19.70 64.69 19.24
C ASN A 462 19.90 66.05 19.92
N SER A 463 21.09 66.27 20.48
CA SER A 463 21.59 67.60 20.85
C SER A 463 23.07 67.75 20.44
N GLY A 464 23.36 67.57 19.14
CA GLY A 464 24.71 67.65 18.61
C GLY A 464 24.76 68.15 17.17
N THR A 465 24.78 69.47 17.03
CA THR A 465 25.49 70.28 16.02
C THR A 465 25.67 69.71 14.59
N SER A 466 24.99 70.37 13.66
CA SER A 466 25.18 70.32 12.21
C SER A 466 26.60 70.66 11.73
N CYS A 467 27.13 69.85 10.81
CA CYS A 467 28.16 70.26 9.85
C CYS A 467 27.70 69.90 8.43
N PRO A 468 27.74 70.84 7.45
CA PRO A 468 27.30 70.59 6.08
C PRO A 468 28.46 70.17 5.15
N ASN A 469 28.07 69.60 4.01
CA ASN A 469 28.87 69.25 2.82
C ASN A 469 29.71 67.98 2.88
N CYS A 470 29.30 66.97 2.11
CA CYS A 470 30.05 66.51 0.94
C CYS A 470 29.13 65.69 0.01
N SER A 471 28.93 66.23 -1.18
CA SER A 471 28.36 65.61 -2.37
C SER A 471 29.41 64.74 -3.09
N ASN A 472 28.97 63.61 -3.65
CA ASN A 472 29.47 62.87 -4.84
C ASN A 472 28.92 61.43 -4.74
N GLY A 473 28.31 60.79 -5.73
CA GLY A 473 28.37 60.93 -7.18
C GLY A 473 28.77 59.57 -7.78
N ASN A 474 27.99 59.08 -8.76
CA ASN A 474 28.29 57.98 -9.71
C ASN A 474 28.23 56.54 -9.15
N ASN A 475 27.93 55.47 -9.88
CA ASN A 475 27.62 55.21 -11.30
C ASN A 475 26.95 53.81 -11.35
N SER A 476 25.84 53.62 -12.06
CA SER A 476 25.73 52.89 -13.35
C SER A 476 26.69 51.69 -13.58
N GLY A 477 26.12 50.57 -14.00
CA GLY A 477 26.86 49.36 -14.38
C GLY A 477 25.94 48.21 -14.80
N ASP A 478 25.34 48.33 -15.99
CA ASP A 478 24.77 47.24 -16.79
C ASP A 478 25.78 46.09 -16.96
N HIS A 479 25.30 44.84 -17.00
CA HIS A 479 25.87 43.81 -17.89
C HIS A 479 24.83 42.73 -18.21
N ALA A 480 24.37 42.78 -19.46
CA ALA A 480 23.79 41.64 -20.17
C ALA A 480 24.90 40.61 -20.46
N ASN A 481 24.54 39.33 -20.50
CA ASN A 481 25.15 38.41 -21.45
C ASN A 481 24.18 37.30 -21.83
N ASP A 482 24.19 37.09 -23.13
CA ASP A 482 23.41 36.20 -23.97
C ASP A 482 24.30 35.02 -24.38
N VAL A 483 23.71 34.01 -25.05
CA VAL A 483 24.34 32.94 -25.85
C VAL A 483 24.79 31.65 -25.11
N MET A 484 23.97 30.60 -25.15
CA MET A 484 24.04 29.46 -26.12
C MET A 484 22.83 28.54 -25.98
#